data_AF-A0A109FBH8-F1
#
_entry.id   AF-A0A109FBH8-F1
#
_cell.length_a   1.000
_cell.length_b   1.000
_cell.length_c   1.000
_cell.angle_alpha   90.00
_cell.angle_beta   90.00
_cell.angle_gamma   90.00
#
_symmetry.space_group_name_H-M   'P 1'
#
loop_
_entity.id
_entity.type
_entity.pdbx_description
1 polymer ?
#
loop_
_entity_poly.entity_id
_entity_poly.type
_entity_poly.pdbx_seq_one_letter_code
_entity_poly.pdbx_strand_id
1 'polypeptide(L)'
;MHPRRTTSAAARTAPFHPPANRDSFKDLLVFEERLKQNAQRLQKQRRKYEAFLLTLSAVIAYLGYSVFVLPSIYSLVHYSNVAMLLVAATTLVLFFATGMYSEKIAYAHKFVPQANRALRPFNIYLNTRRQSWFASSRVSPAFREGYERYRGEWERRRAEAKRRAKTK
;
A
#
# COMPACT_ATOMS: atom_id res chain seq x y z
N MET A 1 64.63 8.27 5.50
CA MET A 1 63.74 8.75 6.59
C MET A 1 62.42 9.20 5.95
N HIS A 2 61.41 8.33 5.92
CA HIS A 2 60.12 8.62 5.25
C HIS A 2 59.11 9.20 6.25
N PRO A 3 58.38 10.28 5.90
CA PRO A 3 57.33 10.81 6.77
C PRO A 3 56.12 9.89 6.77
N ARG A 4 55.72 9.47 7.96
CA ARG A 4 54.55 8.63 8.25
C ARG A 4 53.29 9.45 7.96
N ARG A 5 52.53 9.09 6.92
CA ARG A 5 51.19 9.63 6.66
C ARG A 5 50.30 9.37 7.88
N THR A 6 50.00 10.41 8.64
CA THR A 6 48.97 10.39 9.67
C THR A 6 47.61 10.49 8.98
N THR A 7 47.10 9.36 8.48
CA THR A 7 45.70 9.25 8.09
C THR A 7 44.84 9.37 9.35
N SER A 8 44.31 10.58 9.54
CA SER A 8 43.44 11.00 10.64
C SER A 8 42.43 9.92 11.05
N ALA A 9 42.61 9.39 12.27
CA ALA A 9 41.66 8.49 12.92
C ALA A 9 40.29 9.14 13.18
N ALA A 10 40.20 10.48 13.11
CA ALA A 10 38.98 11.24 13.39
C ALA A 10 37.90 11.13 12.29
N ALA A 11 38.26 10.69 11.07
CA ALA A 11 37.28 10.52 9.99
C ALA A 11 36.44 9.23 10.09
N ARG A 12 36.81 8.29 10.96
CA ARG A 12 36.13 6.98 11.05
C ARG A 12 34.83 6.98 11.87
N THR A 13 34.55 8.08 12.57
CA THR A 13 33.40 8.18 13.50
C THR A 13 32.37 9.23 13.08
N ALA A 14 32.58 9.92 11.96
CA ALA A 14 31.61 10.89 11.46
C ALA A 14 30.37 10.15 10.95
N PRO A 15 29.16 10.45 11.46
CA PRO A 15 27.94 9.87 10.94
C PRO A 15 27.79 10.25 9.46
N PHE A 16 27.81 9.23 8.59
CA PHE A 16 27.63 9.41 7.16
C PHE A 16 26.27 10.08 6.91
N HIS A 17 26.31 11.25 6.26
CA HIS A 17 25.13 11.96 5.80
C HIS A 17 25.22 12.04 4.27
N PRO A 18 24.14 11.72 3.54
CA PRO A 18 24.13 11.92 2.10
C PRO A 18 24.29 13.41 1.81
N PRO A 19 25.08 13.77 0.79
CA PRO A 19 25.24 15.16 0.41
C PRO A 19 23.91 15.71 -0.13
N ALA A 20 23.62 17.00 0.09
CA ALA A 20 22.35 17.64 -0.28
C ALA A 20 22.25 17.90 -1.79
N ASN A 21 22.33 16.83 -2.57
CA ASN A 21 22.52 16.87 -4.01
C ASN A 21 21.23 16.43 -4.72
N ARG A 22 21.09 16.86 -5.98
CA ARG A 22 19.94 16.50 -6.83
C ARG A 22 19.73 14.98 -6.93
N ASP A 23 20.80 14.19 -7.00
CA ASP A 23 20.72 12.73 -7.09
C ASP A 23 20.16 12.10 -5.81
N SER A 24 20.58 12.60 -4.65
CA SER A 24 20.04 12.17 -3.35
C SER A 24 18.55 12.47 -3.22
N PHE A 25 18.09 13.63 -3.71
CA PHE A 25 16.65 13.95 -3.74
C PHE A 25 15.86 13.04 -4.69
N LYS A 26 16.44 12.69 -5.85
CA LYS A 26 15.83 11.77 -6.82
C LYS A 26 15.67 10.37 -6.23
N ASP A 27 16.71 9.83 -5.61
CA ASP A 27 16.67 8.48 -5.03
C ASP A 27 15.65 8.38 -3.90
N LEU A 28 15.58 9.42 -3.07
CA LEU A 28 14.62 9.55 -1.99
C LEU A 28 13.17 9.57 -2.50
N LEU A 29 12.93 10.31 -3.59
CA LEU A 29 11.64 10.37 -4.25
C LEU A 29 11.27 9.02 -4.90
N VAL A 30 12.22 8.35 -5.56
CA VAL A 30 11.99 7.02 -6.15
C VAL A 30 11.67 5.98 -5.07
N PHE A 31 12.38 6.02 -3.95
CA PHE A 31 12.11 5.16 -2.80
C PHE A 31 10.68 5.35 -2.29
N GLU A 32 10.27 6.61 -2.11
CA GLU A 32 8.90 6.97 -1.71
C GLU A 32 7.86 6.37 -2.64
N GLU A 33 8.05 6.56 -3.96
CA GLU A 33 7.11 6.08 -4.95
C GLU A 33 7.01 4.57 -4.95
N ARG A 34 8.13 3.86 -4.83
CA ARG A 34 8.14 2.39 -4.75
C ARG A 34 7.42 1.90 -3.50
N LEU A 35 7.65 2.54 -2.36
CA LEU A 35 7.01 2.19 -1.10
C LEU A 35 5.48 2.40 -1.18
N LYS A 36 5.05 3.53 -1.74
CA LYS A 36 3.64 3.85 -1.95
C LYS A 36 2.97 2.92 -2.94
N GLN A 37 3.62 2.63 -4.06
CA GLN A 37 3.12 1.69 -5.06
C GLN A 37 2.94 0.30 -4.47
N ASN A 38 3.90 -0.16 -3.66
CA ASN A 38 3.81 -1.46 -3.01
C ASN A 38 2.63 -1.48 -2.01
N ALA A 39 2.51 -0.45 -1.16
CA ALA A 39 1.39 -0.30 -0.23
C ALA A 39 0.03 -0.28 -0.95
N GLN A 40 -0.09 0.49 -2.04
CA GLN A 40 -1.31 0.59 -2.84
C GLN A 40 -1.65 -0.73 -3.55
N ARG A 41 -0.64 -1.47 -4.04
CA ARG A 41 -0.84 -2.78 -4.65
C ARG A 41 -1.44 -3.76 -3.65
N LEU A 42 -0.92 -3.79 -2.42
CA LEU A 42 -1.47 -4.62 -1.34
C LEU A 42 -2.91 -4.22 -1.00
N GLN A 43 -3.20 -2.93 -0.85
CA GLN A 43 -4.56 -2.47 -0.53
C GLN A 43 -5.56 -2.72 -1.66
N LYS A 44 -5.16 -2.53 -2.93
CA LYS A 44 -6.02 -2.79 -4.09
C LYS A 44 -6.36 -4.28 -4.21
N GLN A 45 -5.39 -5.16 -3.93
CA GLN A 45 -5.65 -6.60 -3.86
C GLN A 45 -6.65 -6.90 -2.76
N ARG A 46 -6.43 -6.43 -1.53
CA ARG A 46 -7.35 -6.59 -0.40
C ARG A 46 -8.78 -6.15 -0.73
N ARG A 47 -8.97 -4.93 -1.26
CA ARG A 47 -10.29 -4.36 -1.54
C ARG A 47 -11.09 -5.21 -2.54
N LYS A 48 -10.42 -5.83 -3.52
CA LYS A 48 -11.08 -6.74 -4.47
C LYS A 48 -11.65 -7.97 -3.77
N TYR A 49 -10.88 -8.57 -2.86
CA TYR A 49 -11.34 -9.74 -2.09
C TYR A 49 -12.46 -9.39 -1.11
N GLU A 50 -12.35 -8.27 -0.40
CA GLU A 50 -13.43 -7.79 0.47
C GLU A 50 -14.72 -7.51 -0.31
N ALA A 51 -14.63 -6.86 -1.48
CA ALA A 51 -15.79 -6.61 -2.32
C ALA A 51 -16.42 -7.91 -2.84
N PHE A 52 -15.60 -8.87 -3.25
CA PHE A 52 -16.07 -10.20 -3.66
C PHE A 52 -16.83 -10.90 -2.52
N LEU A 53 -16.27 -10.89 -1.32
CA LEU A 53 -16.86 -11.54 -0.16
C LEU A 53 -18.16 -10.87 0.28
N LEU A 54 -18.20 -9.53 0.32
CA LEU A 54 -19.43 -8.79 0.61
C LEU A 54 -20.53 -9.09 -0.41
N THR A 55 -20.17 -9.18 -1.70
CA THR A 55 -21.10 -9.52 -2.76
C THR A 55 -21.61 -10.94 -2.59
N LEU A 56 -20.72 -11.90 -2.32
CA LEU A 56 -21.07 -13.31 -2.10
C LEU A 56 -21.99 -13.48 -0.89
N SER A 57 -21.69 -12.82 0.23
CA SER A 57 -22.54 -12.81 1.42
C SER A 57 -23.91 -12.19 1.15
N ALA A 58 -23.99 -11.09 0.40
CA ALA A 58 -25.25 -10.47 0.02
C ALA A 58 -26.11 -11.38 -0.87
N VAL A 59 -25.49 -12.07 -1.83
CA VAL A 59 -26.17 -13.06 -2.69
C VAL A 59 -26.71 -14.22 -1.86
N ILE A 60 -25.93 -14.76 -0.92
CA ILE A 60 -26.39 -15.83 -0.02
C ILE A 60 -27.57 -15.36 0.84
N ALA A 61 -27.50 -14.15 1.40
CA ALA A 61 -28.59 -13.59 2.20
C ALA A 61 -29.87 -13.41 1.37
N TYR A 62 -29.75 -12.88 0.15
CA TYR A 62 -30.89 -12.71 -0.77
C TYR A 62 -31.51 -14.05 -1.17
N LEU A 63 -30.69 -15.03 -1.58
CA LEU A 63 -31.18 -16.35 -1.97
C LEU A 63 -31.79 -17.09 -0.78
N GLY A 64 -31.17 -17.01 0.40
CA GLY A 64 -31.73 -17.57 1.63
C GLY A 64 -33.08 -16.94 1.97
N TYR A 65 -33.23 -15.62 1.86
CA TYR A 65 -34.50 -14.94 2.05
C TYR A 65 -35.56 -15.41 1.04
N SER A 66 -35.19 -15.53 -0.24
CA SER A 66 -36.09 -16.02 -1.29
C SER A 66 -36.45 -17.52 -1.16
N VAL A 67 -35.63 -18.33 -0.49
CA VAL A 67 -35.92 -19.76 -0.29
C VAL A 67 -36.76 -19.98 0.96
N PHE A 68 -36.44 -19.30 2.07
CA PHE A 68 -37.04 -19.57 3.38
C PHE A 68 -38.18 -18.63 3.77
N VAL A 69 -38.14 -17.35 3.37
CA VAL A 69 -39.13 -16.34 3.81
C VAL A 69 -40.20 -16.11 2.75
N LEU A 70 -39.80 -15.94 1.49
CA LEU A 70 -40.72 -15.80 0.36
C LEU A 70 -40.44 -16.86 -0.70
N PRO A 71 -40.78 -18.14 -0.45
CA PRO A 71 -40.67 -19.18 -1.45
C PRO A 71 -41.52 -18.82 -2.67
N SER A 72 -40.90 -18.90 -3.86
CA SER A 72 -41.61 -18.66 -5.11
C SER A 72 -42.68 -19.74 -5.34
N ILE A 73 -43.85 -19.32 -5.80
CA ILE A 73 -44.97 -20.19 -6.17
C ILE A 73 -44.55 -21.13 -7.33
N TYR A 74 -43.66 -20.64 -8.20
CA TYR A 74 -43.13 -21.42 -9.32
C TYR A 74 -42.03 -22.37 -8.82
N SER A 75 -42.32 -23.68 -8.83
CA SER A 75 -41.39 -24.72 -8.35
C SER A 75 -40.03 -24.65 -9.03
N LEU A 76 -39.98 -24.36 -10.34
CA LEU A 76 -38.72 -24.21 -11.07
C LEU A 76 -37.84 -23.09 -10.50
N VAL A 77 -38.42 -21.94 -10.17
CA VAL A 77 -37.70 -20.78 -9.60
C VAL A 77 -37.25 -21.09 -8.16
N HIS A 78 -38.10 -21.77 -7.39
CA HIS A 78 -37.73 -22.19 -6.04
C HIS A 78 -36.52 -23.14 -6.07
N TYR A 79 -36.57 -24.22 -6.88
CA TYR A 79 -35.46 -25.16 -6.99
C TYR A 79 -34.20 -24.53 -7.59
N SER A 80 -34.33 -23.58 -8.54
CA SER A 80 -33.16 -22.85 -9.04
C SER A 80 -32.51 -22.00 -7.95
N ASN A 81 -33.30 -21.33 -7.11
CA ASN A 81 -32.78 -20.55 -6.00
C ASN A 81 -32.10 -21.42 -4.94
N VAL A 82 -32.66 -22.61 -4.64
CA VAL A 82 -32.04 -23.60 -3.75
C VAL A 82 -30.71 -24.09 -4.33
N ALA A 83 -30.68 -24.47 -5.60
CA ALA A 83 -29.45 -24.92 -6.26
C ALA A 83 -28.37 -23.84 -6.25
N MET A 84 -28.72 -22.60 -6.59
CA MET A 84 -27.81 -21.47 -6.59
C MET A 84 -27.32 -21.11 -5.18
N LEU A 85 -28.18 -21.25 -4.17
CA LEU A 85 -27.83 -21.06 -2.76
C LEU A 85 -26.79 -22.10 -2.31
N LEU A 86 -26.97 -23.38 -2.67
CA LEU A 86 -26.01 -24.44 -2.37
C LEU A 86 -24.65 -24.22 -3.04
N VAL A 87 -24.65 -23.77 -4.30
CA VAL A 87 -23.41 -23.42 -5.03
C VAL A 87 -22.72 -22.23 -4.36
N ALA A 88 -23.47 -21.18 -3.98
CA ALA A 88 -22.91 -20.01 -3.32
C ALA A 88 -22.34 -20.35 -1.93
N ALA A 89 -23.06 -21.16 -1.14
CA ALA A 89 -22.59 -21.65 0.16
C ALA A 89 -21.33 -22.51 0.01
N THR A 90 -21.29 -23.42 -0.95
CA THR A 90 -20.11 -24.23 -1.26
C THR A 90 -18.94 -23.35 -1.67
N THR A 91 -19.17 -22.34 -2.52
CA THR A 91 -18.14 -21.36 -2.94
C THR A 91 -17.58 -20.61 -1.74
N LEU A 92 -18.43 -20.20 -0.79
CA LEU A 92 -17.99 -19.54 0.44
C LEU A 92 -17.11 -20.47 1.29
N VAL A 93 -17.52 -21.73 1.47
CA VAL A 93 -16.74 -22.73 2.21
C VAL A 93 -15.38 -22.95 1.54
N LEU A 94 -15.34 -23.15 0.22
CA LEU A 94 -14.08 -23.31 -0.52
C LEU A 94 -13.18 -22.08 -0.37
N PHE A 95 -13.75 -20.87 -0.41
CA PHE A 95 -12.98 -19.64 -0.24
C PHE A 95 -12.30 -19.56 1.14
N PHE A 96 -13.00 -19.98 2.20
CA PHE A 96 -12.41 -20.07 3.55
C PHE A 96 -11.42 -21.24 3.67
N ALA A 97 -11.73 -22.41 3.11
CA ALA A 97 -10.87 -23.60 3.13
C ALA A 97 -9.55 -23.37 2.38
N THR A 98 -9.56 -22.58 1.30
CA THR A 98 -8.37 -22.20 0.54
C THR A 98 -7.46 -21.25 1.34
N GLY A 99 -7.92 -20.68 2.46
CA GLY A 99 -7.09 -19.81 3.32
C GLY A 99 -6.74 -18.44 2.72
N MET A 100 -7.21 -18.13 1.51
CA MET A 100 -6.88 -16.90 0.79
C MET A 100 -7.35 -15.62 1.51
N TYR A 101 -8.44 -15.71 2.27
CA TYR A 101 -9.01 -14.59 3.01
C TYR A 101 -8.09 -14.13 4.16
N SER A 102 -7.63 -15.08 4.97
CA SER A 102 -6.84 -14.80 6.18
C SER A 102 -5.43 -14.37 5.80
N GLU A 103 -4.79 -15.02 4.83
CA GLU A 103 -3.42 -14.68 4.41
C GLU A 103 -3.32 -13.26 3.85
N LYS A 104 -4.23 -12.87 2.94
CA LYS A 104 -4.11 -11.59 2.22
C LYS A 104 -4.55 -10.40 3.06
N ILE A 105 -5.58 -10.57 3.89
CA ILE A 105 -6.05 -9.50 4.78
C ILE A 105 -5.12 -9.33 5.97
N ALA A 106 -4.69 -10.42 6.62
CA ALA A 106 -3.75 -10.32 7.73
C ALA A 106 -2.40 -9.72 7.29
N TYR A 107 -1.92 -10.06 6.09
CA TYR A 107 -0.70 -9.46 5.56
C TYR A 107 -0.83 -7.96 5.32
N ALA A 108 -1.96 -7.48 4.79
CA ALA A 108 -2.20 -6.05 4.59
C ALA A 108 -2.18 -5.27 5.91
N HIS A 109 -2.68 -5.86 7.00
CA HIS A 109 -2.62 -5.26 8.34
C HIS A 109 -1.21 -5.28 8.94
N LYS A 110 -0.40 -6.32 8.63
CA LYS A 110 0.99 -6.45 9.09
C LYS A 110 1.98 -5.61 8.28
N PHE A 111 1.65 -5.22 7.06
CA PHE A 111 2.53 -4.47 6.16
C PHE A 111 2.96 -3.13 6.73
N VAL A 112 2.05 -2.35 7.32
CA VAL A 112 2.39 -1.01 7.84
C VAL A 112 3.34 -1.07 9.04
N PRO A 113 3.08 -1.88 10.10
CA PRO A 113 4.06 -2.07 11.18
C PRO A 113 5.39 -2.65 10.70
N GLN A 114 5.37 -3.59 9.74
CA GLN A 114 6.57 -4.21 9.20
C GLN A 114 7.42 -3.21 8.40
N ALA A 115 6.79 -2.39 7.55
CA ALA A 115 7.47 -1.31 6.84
C ALA A 115 8.02 -0.27 7.83
N ASN A 116 7.24 0.14 8.83
CA ASN A 116 7.71 1.10 9.83
C ASN A 116 8.89 0.58 10.66
N ARG A 117 9.00 -0.73 10.92
CA ARG A 117 10.20 -1.32 11.54
C ARG A 117 11.44 -1.16 10.65
N ALA A 118 11.31 -1.38 9.35
CA ALA A 118 12.39 -1.20 8.38
C ALA A 118 12.73 0.28 8.11
N LEU A 119 11.77 1.19 8.28
CA LEU A 119 11.93 2.64 8.07
C LEU A 119 12.47 3.38 9.30
N ARG A 120 12.39 2.77 10.49
CA ARG A 120 12.85 3.35 11.76
C ARG A 120 14.35 3.71 11.77
N PRO A 121 15.27 2.88 11.24
CA PRO A 121 16.70 3.24 11.13
C PRO A 121 16.93 4.48 10.25
N PHE A 122 16.08 4.70 9.26
CA PHE A 122 16.13 5.87 8.39
C PHE A 122 15.36 7.08 8.94
N ASN A 123 14.84 6.97 10.18
CA ASN A 123 14.02 7.99 10.84
C ASN A 123 12.83 8.47 9.98
N ILE A 124 12.25 7.55 9.21
CA ILE A 124 11.12 7.75 8.30
C ILE A 124 9.91 6.96 8.81
N TYR A 125 8.70 7.47 8.62
CA TYR A 125 7.47 6.76 8.94
C TYR A 125 6.53 6.70 7.73
N LEU A 126 6.01 5.51 7.44
CA LEU A 126 4.95 5.31 6.46
C LEU A 126 3.61 5.67 7.11
N ASN A 127 3.15 6.89 6.85
CA ASN A 127 1.79 7.30 7.19
C ASN A 127 0.88 7.08 5.98
N THR A 128 0.12 5.98 5.96
CA THR A 128 -0.82 5.69 4.88
C THR A 128 -2.03 6.63 4.84
N ARG A 129 -2.25 7.46 5.89
CA ARG A 129 -3.36 8.43 5.97
C ARG A 129 -2.97 9.89 5.68
N ARG A 130 -1.68 10.26 5.73
CA ARG A 130 -1.23 11.64 5.47
C ARG A 130 -0.15 11.69 4.38
N GLN A 131 -0.21 12.72 3.55
CA GLN A 131 0.62 12.87 2.35
C GLN A 131 2.09 13.26 2.64
N SER A 132 2.41 13.68 3.87
CA SER A 132 3.77 13.96 4.33
C SER A 132 4.30 12.83 5.22
N TRP A 133 5.35 12.17 4.74
CA TRP A 133 6.03 11.04 5.40
C TRP A 133 7.35 11.47 6.07
N PHE A 134 7.84 12.68 5.76
CA PHE A 134 8.98 13.33 6.39
C PHE A 134 8.55 14.20 7.58
N ALA A 135 8.25 13.57 8.71
CA ALA A 135 8.12 14.27 10.00
C ALA A 135 9.36 14.01 10.87
N SER A 136 10.54 14.03 10.25
CA SER A 136 11.78 13.68 10.91
C SER A 136 12.52 14.94 11.37
N SER A 137 12.52 15.20 12.68
CA SER A 137 13.20 16.34 13.30
C SER A 137 14.73 16.32 13.19
N ARG A 138 15.32 15.24 12.65
CA ARG A 138 16.78 15.03 12.57
C ARG A 138 17.41 15.30 11.21
N VAL A 139 16.63 15.72 10.21
CA VAL A 139 17.14 16.15 8.90
C VAL A 139 17.44 17.65 8.97
N SER A 140 18.59 18.09 8.45
CA SER A 140 18.96 19.50 8.48
C SER A 140 17.92 20.37 7.73
N PRO A 141 17.64 21.59 8.21
CA PRO A 141 16.71 22.50 7.56
C PRO A 141 17.06 22.73 6.08
N ALA A 142 18.35 22.91 5.77
CA ALA A 142 18.83 23.11 4.39
C ALA A 142 18.53 21.93 3.45
N PHE A 143 18.69 20.69 3.93
CA PHE A 143 18.36 19.51 3.12
C PHE A 143 16.84 19.41 2.92
N ARG A 144 16.06 19.70 3.95
CA ARG A 144 14.59 19.69 3.89
C ARG A 144 14.09 20.68 2.84
N GLU A 145 14.58 21.92 2.88
CA GLU A 145 14.21 22.95 1.91
C GLU A 145 14.62 22.57 0.48
N GLY A 146 15.83 22.04 0.29
CA GLY A 146 16.30 21.57 -1.03
C GLY A 146 15.42 20.45 -1.60
N TYR A 147 15.06 19.49 -0.74
CA TYR A 147 14.16 18.39 -1.12
C TYR A 147 12.73 18.88 -1.43
N GLU A 148 12.18 19.78 -0.62
CA GLU A 148 10.84 20.34 -0.84
C GLU A 148 10.74 21.12 -2.15
N ARG A 149 11.79 21.89 -2.50
CA ARG A 149 11.89 22.57 -3.81
C ARG A 149 11.90 21.55 -4.95
N TYR A 150 12.78 20.56 -4.89
CA TYR A 150 12.88 19.51 -5.92
C TYR A 150 11.55 18.75 -6.09
N ARG A 151 10.91 18.40 -4.97
CA ARG A 151 9.61 17.73 -4.96
C ARG A 151 8.52 18.60 -5.58
N GLY A 152 8.47 19.88 -5.22
CA GLY A 152 7.51 20.83 -5.78
C GLY A 152 7.66 20.98 -7.30
N GLU A 153 8.89 21.10 -7.80
CA GLU A 153 9.18 21.13 -9.23
C GLU A 153 8.71 19.85 -9.94
N TRP A 154 9.00 18.69 -9.35
CA TRP A 154 8.60 17.42 -9.92
C TRP A 154 7.08 17.21 -9.91
N GLU A 155 6.37 17.64 -8.86
CA GLU A 155 4.92 17.56 -8.76
C GLU A 155 4.24 18.45 -9.82
N ARG A 156 4.78 19.66 -10.05
CA ARG A 156 4.33 20.55 -11.15
C ARG A 156 4.48 19.89 -12.51
N ARG A 157 5.67 19.33 -12.81
CA ARG A 157 5.93 18.63 -14.08
C ARG A 157 4.98 17.45 -14.29
N ARG A 158 4.70 16.69 -13.23
CA ARG A 158 3.74 15.59 -13.26
C ARG A 158 2.30 16.08 -13.50
N ALA A 159 1.89 17.18 -12.86
CA ALA A 159 0.56 17.75 -13.04
C ALA A 159 0.35 18.27 -14.47
N GLU A 160 1.34 18.96 -15.04
CA GLU A 160 1.34 19.41 -16.43
C GLU A 160 1.26 18.25 -17.42
N ALA A 161 2.07 17.20 -17.22
CA ALA A 161 2.04 15.99 -18.05
C ALA A 161 0.66 15.32 -18.01
N LYS A 162 0.03 15.21 -16.84
CA LYS A 162 -1.34 14.67 -16.69
C LYS A 162 -2.39 15.54 -17.39
N ARG A 163 -2.28 16.87 -17.30
CA ARG A 163 -3.19 17.79 -18.01
C ARG A 163 -3.06 17.62 -19.51
N ARG A 164 -1.83 17.60 -20.04
CA ARG A 164 -1.56 17.38 -21.47
C ARG A 164 -2.11 16.04 -21.97
N ALA A 165 -1.98 14.97 -21.17
CA ALA A 165 -2.49 13.66 -21.52
C ALA A 165 -4.03 13.54 -21.48
N LYS A 166 -4.71 14.43 -20.75
CA LYS A 166 -6.18 14.46 -20.67
C LYS A 166 -6.83 15.31 -21.77
N THR A 167 -6.05 16.21 -22.37
CA THR A 167 -6.49 17.09 -23.46
C THR A 167 -6.28 16.45 -24.85
N LYS A 168 -5.46 15.40 -24.94
CA LYS A 168 -5.38 14.53 -26.11
C LYS A 168 -6.38 13.39 -26.00
#